data_AF-A0A2W5XG77-F1
#
_entry.id   AF-A0A2W5XG77-F1
#
_cell.length_a   1.000
_cell.length_b   1.000
_cell.length_c   1.000
_cell.angle_alpha   90.00
_cell.angle_beta   90.00
_cell.angle_gamma   90.00
#
_symmetry.space_group_name_H-M   'P 1'
#
loop_
_entity.id
_entity.type
_entity.pdbx_description
1 polymer ?
#
loop_
_entity_poly.entity_id
_entity_poly.type
_entity_poly.pdbx_seq_one_letter_code
_entity_poly.pdbx_strand_id
1 'polypeptide(L)'
;MNGPERARLQIGIVVAVYRAETRRLHAMRLGAAERDRRLTELRVASMTILDNARAVLDGQAAWHRDILVELDAARAEVSGSSEGG
;
A
#
# COMPACT_ATOMS: atom_id res chain seq x y z
N MET A 1 -17.61 10.85 -8.39
CA MET A 1 -16.81 10.28 -7.28
C MET A 1 -16.20 11.43 -6.53
N ASN A 2 -16.56 11.59 -5.26
CA ASN A 2 -15.95 12.59 -4.39
C ASN A 2 -14.52 12.14 -4.01
N GLY A 3 -13.65 13.08 -3.61
CA GLY A 3 -12.28 12.80 -3.20
C GLY A 3 -12.11 11.63 -2.21
N PRO A 4 -12.95 11.51 -1.15
CA PRO A 4 -12.84 10.46 -0.13
C PRO A 4 -13.14 9.05 -0.64
N GLU A 5 -14.21 8.88 -1.44
CA GLU A 5 -14.57 7.57 -2.03
C GLU A 5 -13.48 7.07 -2.96
N ARG A 6 -12.89 7.99 -3.75
CA ARG A 6 -11.76 7.69 -4.61
C ARG A 6 -10.54 7.28 -3.79
N ALA A 7 -10.23 7.99 -2.71
CA ALA A 7 -9.12 7.65 -1.83
C ALA A 7 -9.30 6.26 -1.20
N ARG A 8 -10.51 5.94 -0.71
CA ARG A 8 -10.83 4.62 -0.15
C ARG A 8 -10.65 3.49 -1.18
N LEU A 9 -11.14 3.70 -2.40
CA LEU A 9 -10.95 2.74 -3.49
C LEU A 9 -9.46 2.56 -3.81
N GLN A 10 -8.68 3.65 -3.86
CA GLN A 10 -7.24 3.59 -4.11
C GLN A 10 -6.49 2.82 -3.01
N ILE A 11 -6.81 3.06 -1.74
CA ILE A 11 -6.23 2.32 -0.60
C ILE A 11 -6.49 0.83 -0.77
N GLY A 12 -7.76 0.44 -1.01
CA GLY A 12 -8.13 -0.96 -1.19
C GLY A 12 -7.42 -1.64 -2.37
N ILE A 13 -7.32 -0.95 -3.50
CA ILE A 13 -6.61 -1.46 -4.69
C ILE A 13 -5.12 -1.67 -4.40
N VAL A 14 -4.45 -0.70 -3.76
CA VAL A 14 -3.03 -0.79 -3.45
C VAL A 14 -2.74 -2.00 -2.55
N VAL A 15 -3.52 -2.19 -1.49
CA VAL A 15 -3.35 -3.33 -0.57
C VAL A 15 -3.59 -4.65 -1.31
N ALA A 16 -4.64 -4.74 -2.12
CA ALA A 16 -4.93 -5.96 -2.89
C ALA A 16 -3.80 -6.32 -3.86
N VAL A 17 -3.29 -5.32 -4.61
CA VAL A 17 -2.18 -5.49 -5.55
C VAL A 17 -0.89 -5.85 -4.81
N TYR A 18 -0.58 -5.16 -3.71
CA TYR A 18 0.60 -5.44 -2.88
C TYR A 18 0.61 -6.89 -2.41
N ARG A 19 -0.49 -7.38 -1.82
CA ARG A 19 -0.62 -8.78 -1.38
C ARG A 19 -0.51 -9.79 -2.52
N ALA A 20 -1.06 -9.47 -3.70
CA ALA A 20 -1.00 -10.35 -4.85
C ALA A 20 0.43 -10.44 -5.40
N GLU A 21 1.11 -9.31 -5.58
CA GLU A 21 2.46 -9.26 -6.12
C GLU A 21 3.50 -9.81 -5.16
N THR A 22 3.38 -9.55 -3.85
CA THR A 22 4.25 -10.18 -2.84
C THR A 22 4.15 -11.70 -2.91
N ARG A 23 2.93 -12.26 -2.93
CA ARG A 23 2.72 -13.71 -3.11
C ARG A 23 3.31 -14.22 -4.42
N ARG A 24 3.14 -13.48 -5.52
CA ARG A 24 3.71 -13.82 -6.83
C ARG A 24 5.24 -13.87 -6.79
N LEU A 25 5.89 -12.87 -6.16
CA LEU A 25 7.34 -12.79 -6.01
C LEU A 25 7.92 -13.91 -5.14
N HIS A 26 7.20 -14.34 -4.10
CA HIS A 26 7.59 -15.50 -3.30
C HIS A 26 7.41 -16.83 -4.06
N ALA A 27 6.37 -16.95 -4.88
CA ALA A 27 6.15 -18.15 -5.71
C ALA A 27 7.14 -18.29 -6.88
N MET A 28 7.67 -17.17 -7.39
CA MET A 28 8.67 -17.19 -8.46
C MET A 28 10.04 -17.66 -7.92
N ARG A 29 10.70 -18.55 -8.69
CA ARG A 29 12.11 -18.92 -8.49
C ARG A 29 13.04 -17.80 -8.94
N LEU A 30 13.06 -16.72 -8.17
CA LEU A 30 14.03 -15.63 -8.28
C LEU A 30 15.21 -15.90 -7.35
N GLY A 31 16.38 -15.39 -7.71
CA GLY A 31 17.48 -15.25 -6.75
C GLY A 31 17.07 -14.31 -5.61
N ALA A 32 17.59 -14.54 -4.40
CA ALA A 32 17.22 -13.77 -3.21
C ALA A 32 17.37 -12.25 -3.42
N ALA A 33 18.50 -11.81 -3.97
CA ALA A 33 18.76 -10.40 -4.26
C ALA A 33 17.74 -9.77 -5.23
N GLU A 34 17.32 -10.51 -6.26
CA GLU A 34 16.33 -10.00 -7.24
C GLU A 34 14.92 -9.97 -6.64
N ARG A 35 14.58 -10.95 -5.78
CA ARG A 35 13.31 -10.93 -5.04
C ARG A 35 13.25 -9.72 -4.11
N ASP A 36 14.30 -9.49 -3.33
CA ASP A 36 14.36 -8.38 -2.36
C ASP A 36 14.31 -7.02 -3.07
N ARG A 37 15.02 -6.89 -4.20
CA ARG A 37 14.94 -5.69 -5.05
C ARG A 37 13.51 -5.41 -5.49
N ARG A 38 12.81 -6.43 -6.02
CA ARG A 38 11.42 -6.26 -6.49
C ARG A 38 10.44 -6.00 -5.36
N LEU A 39 10.60 -6.65 -4.21
CA LEU A 39 9.77 -6.39 -3.02
C LEU A 39 9.98 -4.94 -2.53
N THR A 40 11.23 -4.46 -2.56
CA THR A 40 11.55 -3.07 -2.22
C THR A 40 10.92 -2.09 -3.19
N GLU A 41 11.03 -2.32 -4.50
CA GLU A 41 10.40 -1.49 -5.54
C GLU A 41 8.87 -1.46 -5.37
N LEU A 42 8.25 -2.62 -5.13
CA LEU A 42 6.81 -2.75 -4.88
C LEU A 42 6.39 -1.98 -3.63
N ARG A 43 7.17 -2.06 -2.55
CA ARG A 43 6.93 -1.33 -1.30
C ARG A 43 7.00 0.18 -1.52
N VAL A 44 8.04 0.67 -2.18
CA VAL A 44 8.21 2.10 -2.48
C VAL A 44 7.04 2.62 -3.32
N ALA A 45 6.69 1.92 -4.41
CA ALA A 45 5.58 2.32 -5.26
C ALA A 45 4.24 2.34 -4.50
N SER A 46 3.99 1.33 -3.68
CA SER A 46 2.77 1.25 -2.86
C SER A 46 2.70 2.40 -1.84
N MET A 47 3.80 2.69 -1.15
CA MET A 47 3.88 3.81 -0.20
C MET A 47 3.62 5.16 -0.88
N THR A 48 4.20 5.40 -2.05
CA THR A 48 3.95 6.65 -2.81
C THR A 48 2.47 6.84 -3.13
N ILE A 49 1.75 5.78 -3.48
CA ILE A 49 0.31 5.90 -3.74
C ILE A 49 -0.48 6.19 -2.46
N LEU A 50 -0.12 5.55 -1.34
CA LEU A 50 -0.74 5.81 -0.03
C LEU A 50 -0.45 7.24 0.47
N ASP A 51 0.77 7.75 0.29
CA ASP A 51 1.13 9.14 0.60
C ASP A 51 0.27 10.13 -0.21
N ASN A 52 0.07 9.86 -1.50
CA ASN A 52 -0.79 10.68 -2.35
C ASN A 52 -2.25 10.63 -1.90
N ALA A 53 -2.76 9.46 -1.49
CA ALA A 53 -4.10 9.34 -0.92
C ALA A 53 -4.24 10.15 0.38
N ARG A 54 -3.19 10.17 1.22
CA ARG A 54 -3.14 11.03 2.42
C ARG A 54 -3.27 12.51 2.08
N ALA A 55 -2.49 12.98 1.11
CA ALA A 55 -2.51 14.39 0.70
C ALA A 55 -3.89 14.84 0.17
N VAL A 56 -4.61 13.95 -0.54
CA VAL A 56 -5.99 14.20 -0.97
C VAL A 56 -6.94 14.32 0.22
N LEU A 57 -6.73 13.49 1.26
CA LEU A 57 -7.57 13.49 2.47
C LEU A 57 -7.28 14.67 3.40
N ASP A 58 -6.02 15.10 3.55
CA ASP A 58 -5.63 16.22 4.45
C ASP A 58 -6.30 17.55 4.08
N GLY A 59 -6.72 17.74 2.81
CA GLY A 59 -7.53 18.88 2.38
C GLY A 59 -9.01 18.83 2.82
N GLN A 60 -9.49 17.68 3.30
CA GLN A 60 -10.89 17.42 3.69
C GLN A 60 -11.00 16.65 5.04
N ALA A 61 -9.90 16.53 5.78
CA ALA A 61 -9.64 15.48 6.77
C ALA A 61 -10.55 15.46 8.00
N ALA A 62 -11.19 16.57 8.36
CA ALA A 62 -12.00 16.64 9.58
C ALA A 62 -13.22 15.69 9.55
N TRP A 63 -13.62 15.17 8.40
CA TRP A 63 -14.87 14.42 8.23
C TRP A 63 -14.68 12.92 7.87
N HIS A 64 -13.44 12.44 7.65
CA HIS A 64 -13.16 11.11 7.11
C HIS A 64 -12.20 10.27 7.96
N ARG A 65 -12.44 10.23 9.28
CA ARG A 65 -11.58 9.53 10.24
C ARG A 65 -11.45 8.03 9.95
N ASP A 66 -12.50 7.38 9.46
CA ASP A 66 -12.49 5.97 9.08
C ASP A 66 -11.49 5.68 7.95
N ILE A 67 -11.45 6.54 6.93
CA ILE A 67 -10.54 6.39 5.79
C ILE A 67 -9.09 6.60 6.22
N LEU A 68 -8.83 7.53 7.15
CA LEU A 68 -7.48 7.73 7.70
C LEU A 68 -6.99 6.50 8.48
N VAL A 69 -7.87 5.83 9.22
CA VAL A 69 -7.54 4.56 9.91
C VAL A 69 -7.23 3.46 8.90
N GLU A 70 -8.02 3.32 7.83
CA GLU A 70 -7.75 2.36 6.75
C GLU A 70 -6.41 2.64 6.05
N LEU A 71 -6.10 3.93 5.82
CA LEU A 71 -4.84 4.36 5.25
C LEU A 71 -3.65 4.00 6.14
N ASP A 72 -3.73 4.30 7.43
CA ASP A 72 -2.65 4.00 8.38
C ASP A 72 -2.43 2.48 8.50
N ALA A 73 -3.51 1.69 8.50
CA ALA A 73 -3.42 0.22 8.46
C ALA A 73 -2.75 -0.28 7.17
N ALA A 74 -3.11 0.27 6.01
CA ALA A 74 -2.49 -0.06 4.74
C ALA A 74 -0.99 0.27 4.70
N ARG A 75 -0.59 1.42 5.25
CA ARG A 75 0.83 1.81 5.36
C ARG A 75 1.60 0.83 6.25
N ALA A 76 1.03 0.47 7.40
CA ALA A 76 1.65 -0.47 8.33
C ALA A 76 1.85 -1.85 7.69
N GLU A 77 0.91 -2.31 6.88
CA GLU A 77 1.06 -3.57 6.14
C GLU A 77 2.20 -3.52 5.12
N VAL A 78 2.24 -2.45 4.31
CA VAL A 78 3.25 -2.27 3.26
C VAL A 78 4.66 -2.11 3.86
N SER A 79 4.79 -1.39 4.98
CA SER A 79 6.08 -1.18 5.67
C SER A 79 6.52 -2.39 6.51
N GLY A 80 5.57 -3.07 7.16
CA GLY A 80 5.82 -4.17 8.11
C GLY A 80 6.08 -5.53 7.47
N SER A 81 5.81 -5.70 6.17
CA SER A 81 6.05 -6.97 5.45
C SER A 81 7.54 -7.31 5.23
N SER A 82 8.45 -6.81 6.08
CA SER A 82 9.86 -7.23 6.11
C SER A 82 10.10 -8.45 7.00
N GLU A 83 9.09 -8.96 7.70
CA GLU A 83 9.26 -10.11 8.61
C GLU A 83 8.40 -11.29 8.18
N GLY A 84 9.07 -12.31 7.66
CA GLY A 84 8.49 -13.58 7.24
C GLY A 84 9.58 -14.63 7.02
N GLY A 85 10.11 -15.13 8.16
CA GLY A 85 10.67 -16.47 8.41
C GLY A 85 11.50 -17.18 7.34
#